data_AF-A0A2G5U9K7-F1
#
_entry.id   AF-A0A2G5U9K7-F1
#
_cell.length_a   1.000
_cell.length_b   1.000
_cell.length_c   1.000
_cell.angle_alpha   90.00
_cell.angle_beta   90.00
_cell.angle_gamma   90.00
#
_symmetry.space_group_name_H-M   'P 1'
#
loop_
_entity.id
_entity.type
_entity.pdbx_description
1 polymer ?
#
loop_
_entity_poly.entity_id
_entity_poly.type
_entity_poly.pdbx_seq_one_letter_code
_entity_poly.pdbx_strand_id
1 'polypeptide(L)'
;MELSPYKLDHGSSVSQPDWVHVAPCPDVFRGKHRLEDNELTDEEKLYAAGKQYSDDVESILDDVESKKRGVAAYFAEALQSCGGQVIPPKDYFKDVAAHVRNHGGLMVIDEVQTGFGRIGRKYWAHQLYDNGFVPDIVTMGKPMGNGFHHSVLILITFWRL
;
A
#
# COMPACT_ATOMS: atom_id res chain seq x y z
N MET A 1 -12.46 -11.64 -7.61
CA MET A 1 -11.54 -10.47 -7.65
C MET A 1 -12.25 -9.30 -6.98
N GLU A 2 -12.45 -9.43 -5.66
CA GLU A 2 -13.34 -8.61 -4.81
C GLU A 2 -12.54 -7.69 -3.86
N LEU A 3 -11.22 -7.59 -4.09
CA LEU A 3 -10.25 -6.92 -3.21
C LEU A 3 -9.99 -5.45 -3.57
N SER A 4 -10.45 -4.96 -4.72
CA SER A 4 -10.11 -3.62 -5.21
C SER A 4 -11.12 -2.58 -4.71
N PRO A 5 -10.70 -1.57 -3.92
CA PRO A 5 -11.58 -0.50 -3.44
C PRO A 5 -12.26 0.27 -4.58
N TYR A 6 -11.57 0.42 -5.72
CA TYR A 6 -12.13 1.04 -6.92
C TYR A 6 -13.45 0.41 -7.36
N LYS A 7 -13.59 -0.91 -7.22
CA LYS A 7 -14.84 -1.63 -7.56
C LYS A 7 -15.92 -1.49 -6.50
N LEU A 8 -15.60 -1.06 -5.28
CA LEU A 8 -16.57 -0.91 -4.19
C LEU A 8 -17.21 0.49 -4.22
N ASP A 9 -16.44 1.53 -4.53
CA ASP A 9 -16.86 2.93 -4.34
C ASP A 9 -17.46 3.62 -5.57
N HIS A 10 -17.38 3.03 -6.77
CA HIS A 10 -17.77 3.68 -8.05
C HIS A 10 -19.11 3.20 -8.62
N GLY A 11 -20.09 2.90 -7.76
CA GLY A 11 -21.44 2.49 -8.19
C GLY A 11 -21.48 1.13 -8.88
N SER A 12 -20.52 0.25 -8.57
CA SER A 12 -20.55 -1.13 -9.04
C SER A 12 -21.58 -1.95 -8.25
N SER A 13 -22.06 -3.04 -8.85
CA SER A 13 -22.99 -3.98 -8.20
C SER A 13 -22.30 -4.94 -7.21
N VAL A 14 -21.00 -4.77 -6.96
CA VAL A 14 -20.22 -5.67 -6.10
C VAL A 14 -20.18 -5.09 -4.69
N SER A 15 -20.84 -5.77 -3.75
CA SER A 15 -20.76 -5.45 -2.33
C SER A 15 -19.39 -5.86 -1.77
N GLN A 16 -18.82 -5.04 -0.88
CA GLN A 16 -17.58 -5.39 -0.17
C GLN A 16 -17.80 -6.66 0.67
N PRO A 17 -16.99 -7.72 0.45
CA PRO A 17 -17.05 -8.89 1.31
C PRO A 17 -16.62 -8.54 2.75
N ASP A 18 -17.18 -9.24 3.73
CA ASP A 18 -16.93 -9.02 5.16
C ASP A 18 -15.48 -9.30 5.60
N TRP A 19 -14.72 -10.01 4.76
CA TRP A 19 -13.30 -10.33 4.94
C TRP A 19 -12.34 -9.37 4.22
N VAL A 20 -12.87 -8.37 3.51
CA VAL A 20 -12.08 -7.32 2.87
C VAL A 20 -12.22 -6.05 3.71
N HIS A 21 -11.10 -5.42 4.01
CA HIS A 21 -11.05 -4.16 4.75
C HIS A 21 -10.27 -3.14 3.92
N VAL A 22 -10.77 -1.91 3.83
CA VAL A 22 -10.19 -0.85 3.00
C VAL A 22 -9.56 0.21 3.90
N ALA A 23 -8.25 0.35 3.81
CA ALA A 23 -7.52 1.44 4.47
C ALA A 23 -7.75 2.77 3.73
N PRO A 24 -7.73 3.91 4.44
CA PRO A 24 -7.79 5.22 3.80
C PRO A 24 -6.60 5.43 2.85
N CYS A 25 -6.86 6.08 1.72
CA CYS A 25 -5.83 6.49 0.78
C CYS A 25 -4.85 7.46 1.47
N PRO A 26 -3.53 7.15 1.52
CA PRO A 26 -2.53 7.99 2.19
C PRO A 26 -2.15 9.22 1.35
N ASP A 27 -3.15 10.01 0.96
CA ASP A 27 -3.03 11.23 0.17
C ASP A 27 -3.01 12.45 1.11
N VAL A 28 -1.85 13.08 1.25
CA VAL A 28 -1.68 14.27 2.10
C VAL A 28 -2.26 15.55 1.47
N PHE A 29 -2.67 15.51 0.20
CA PHE A 29 -3.24 16.66 -0.51
C PHE A 29 -4.78 16.64 -0.51
N ARG A 30 -5.41 15.46 -0.64
CA ARG A 30 -6.89 15.33 -0.73
C ARG A 30 -7.49 14.30 0.23
N GLY A 31 -6.69 13.55 0.96
CA GLY A 31 -7.14 12.46 1.82
C GLY A 31 -7.59 12.91 3.22
N LYS A 32 -7.81 11.92 4.08
CA LYS A 32 -8.31 12.08 5.46
C LYS A 32 -7.42 12.96 6.32
N HIS A 33 -6.09 12.77 6.24
CA HIS A 33 -5.09 13.56 6.96
C HIS A 33 -4.42 14.54 6.00
N ARG A 34 -5.23 15.42 5.41
CA ARG A 34 -4.79 16.47 4.49
C ARG A 34 -3.93 17.51 5.21
N LEU A 35 -2.87 17.94 4.55
CA LEU A 35 -2.02 19.07 4.95
C LEU A 35 -2.42 20.34 4.18
N GLU A 36 -2.11 21.49 4.76
CA GLU A 36 -2.25 22.78 4.08
C GLU A 36 -1.19 22.93 2.98
N ASP A 37 -1.47 23.75 1.96
CA ASP A 37 -0.59 23.89 0.78
C ASP A 37 0.85 24.32 1.13
N ASN A 38 1.01 25.12 2.19
CA ASN A 38 2.31 25.56 2.70
C ASN A 38 3.04 24.49 3.54
N GLU A 39 2.37 23.41 3.93
CA GLU A 39 2.90 22.31 4.74
C GLU A 39 3.29 21.09 3.87
N LEU A 40 2.92 21.05 2.59
CA LEU A 40 3.17 19.91 1.69
C LEU A 40 4.67 19.62 1.45
N THR A 41 5.54 20.58 1.75
CA THR A 41 7.00 20.43 1.65
C THR A 41 7.68 20.31 3.01
N ASP A 42 6.92 20.35 4.11
CA ASP A 42 7.45 20.25 5.47
C ASP A 42 7.61 18.76 5.86
N GLU A 43 8.85 18.34 6.11
CA GLU A 43 9.14 16.94 6.41
C GLU A 43 8.51 16.45 7.72
N GLU A 44 8.40 17.30 8.75
CA GLU A 44 7.82 16.92 10.03
C GLU A 44 6.31 16.71 9.89
N LYS A 45 5.66 17.57 9.11
CA LYS A 45 4.22 17.45 8.81
C LYS A 45 3.92 16.21 7.96
N LEU A 46 4.74 15.94 6.95
CA LEU A 46 4.62 14.73 6.14
C LEU A 46 4.81 13.46 6.98
N TYR A 47 5.76 13.45 7.91
CA TYR A 47 5.96 12.34 8.83
C TYR A 47 4.77 12.14 9.77
N ALA A 48 4.25 13.23 10.34
CA ALA A 48 3.07 13.17 11.20
C ALA A 48 1.84 12.61 10.44
N ALA A 49 1.60 13.07 9.22
CA ALA A 49 0.52 12.54 8.38
C ALA A 49 0.73 11.07 8.03
N GLY A 50 1.97 10.65 7.72
CA GLY A 50 2.29 9.24 7.46
C GLY A 50 1.98 8.35 8.64
N LYS A 51 2.32 8.79 9.85
CA LYS A 51 1.95 8.09 11.08
C LYS A 51 0.43 8.02 11.29
N GLN A 52 -0.29 9.13 11.07
CA GLN A 52 -1.75 9.12 11.21
C GLN A 52 -2.42 8.13 10.24
N TYR A 53 -1.90 8.01 9.02
CA TYR A 53 -2.38 7.01 8.06
C TYR A 53 -1.99 5.58 8.45
N SER A 54 -0.82 5.33 9.05
CA SER A 54 -0.46 3.99 9.53
C SER A 54 -1.29 3.58 10.75
N ASP A 55 -1.56 4.51 11.67
CA ASP A 55 -2.40 4.29 12.86
C ASP A 55 -3.85 3.95 12.46
N ASP A 56 -4.35 4.51 11.34
CA ASP A 56 -5.63 4.13 10.76
C ASP A 56 -5.63 2.68 10.25
N VAL A 57 -4.52 2.20 9.70
CA VAL A 57 -4.37 0.79 9.31
C VAL A 57 -4.35 -0.09 10.57
N GLU A 58 -3.59 0.28 11.60
CA GLU A 58 -3.57 -0.44 12.87
C GLU A 58 -4.96 -0.57 13.48
N SER A 59 -5.74 0.51 13.49
CA SER A 59 -7.13 0.51 13.98
C SER A 59 -8.03 -0.49 13.24
N ILE A 60 -7.80 -0.69 11.93
CA ILE A 60 -8.51 -1.69 11.14
C ILE A 60 -8.06 -3.11 11.53
N LEU A 61 -6.76 -3.32 11.74
CA LEU A 61 -6.21 -4.62 12.16
C LEU A 61 -6.74 -5.01 13.55
N ASP A 62 -6.78 -4.07 14.49
CA ASP A 62 -7.32 -4.25 15.84
C ASP A 62 -8.81 -4.64 15.79
N ASP A 63 -9.61 -3.99 14.93
CA ASP A 63 -11.03 -4.34 14.74
C ASP A 63 -11.20 -5.76 14.19
N VAL A 64 -10.35 -6.19 13.26
CA VAL A 64 -10.34 -7.57 12.74
C VAL A 64 -10.01 -8.57 13.84
N GLU A 65 -8.98 -8.29 14.65
CA GLU A 65 -8.59 -9.15 15.76
C GLU A 65 -9.67 -9.21 16.85
N SER A 66 -10.32 -8.09 17.16
CA SER A 66 -11.42 -8.02 18.14
C SER A 66 -12.60 -8.94 17.77
N LYS A 67 -12.80 -9.17 16.46
CA LYS A 67 -13.79 -10.09 15.90
C LYS A 67 -13.30 -11.54 15.85
N LYS A 68 -12.16 -11.85 16.48
CA LYS A 68 -11.49 -13.16 16.51
C LYS A 68 -11.13 -13.67 15.11
N ARG A 69 -10.77 -12.76 14.20
CA ARG A 69 -10.28 -13.08 12.86
C ARG A 69 -8.79 -12.75 12.76
N GLY A 70 -8.09 -13.41 11.84
CA GLY A 70 -6.69 -13.14 11.54
C GLY A 70 -6.54 -12.34 10.24
N VAL A 71 -5.44 -11.59 10.14
CA VAL A 71 -5.08 -10.82 8.94
C VAL A 71 -4.16 -11.66 8.07
N ALA A 72 -4.56 -11.92 6.83
CA ALA A 72 -3.75 -12.71 5.90
C ALA A 72 -2.66 -11.86 5.21
N ALA A 73 -3.06 -10.72 4.66
CA ALA A 73 -2.15 -9.84 3.92
C ALA A 73 -2.72 -8.42 3.79
N TYR A 74 -1.81 -7.46 3.68
CA TYR A 74 -2.08 -6.09 3.27
C TYR A 74 -1.59 -5.89 1.83
N PHE A 75 -2.47 -5.40 0.96
CA PHE A 75 -2.17 -5.12 -0.44
C PHE A 75 -2.13 -3.60 -0.68
N ALA A 76 -1.07 -3.12 -1.31
CA ALA A 76 -0.99 -1.72 -1.75
C ALA A 76 -0.17 -1.57 -3.03
N GLU A 77 -0.54 -0.61 -3.88
CA GLU A 77 0.37 -0.13 -4.93
C GLU A 77 1.52 0.64 -4.29
N ALA A 78 2.75 0.46 -4.78
CA ALA A 78 3.90 1.23 -4.28
C ALA A 78 3.68 2.75 -4.42
N LEU A 79 3.08 3.15 -5.55
CA LEU A 79 2.55 4.49 -5.82
C LEU A 79 1.17 4.29 -6.45
N GLN A 80 0.12 4.87 -5.87
CA GLN A 80 -1.25 4.57 -6.31
C GLN A 80 -1.53 5.25 -7.65
N SER A 81 -1.71 4.45 -8.70
CA SER A 81 -1.89 4.97 -10.06
C SER A 81 -3.32 5.49 -10.24
N CYS A 82 -4.30 4.59 -10.20
CA CYS A 82 -5.72 4.94 -10.39
C CYS A 82 -6.29 5.78 -9.25
N GLY A 83 -5.64 5.77 -8.08
CA GLY A 83 -5.96 6.62 -6.94
C GLY A 83 -5.59 8.10 -7.12
N GLY A 84 -4.90 8.45 -8.20
CA GLY A 84 -4.54 9.85 -8.50
C GLY A 84 -3.05 10.15 -8.47
N GLN A 85 -2.18 9.16 -8.76
CA GLN A 85 -0.72 9.31 -8.72
C GLN A 85 -0.23 9.71 -7.32
N VAL A 86 -0.76 9.03 -6.29
CA VAL A 86 -0.46 9.32 -4.89
C VAL A 86 0.86 8.68 -4.51
N ILE A 87 1.74 9.50 -3.91
CA ILE A 87 2.99 9.05 -3.28
C ILE A 87 2.71 8.99 -1.78
N PRO A 88 2.67 7.78 -1.17
CA PRO A 88 2.56 7.66 0.27
C PRO A 88 3.64 8.48 1.00
N PRO A 89 3.29 9.17 2.10
CA PRO A 89 4.21 9.96 2.88
C PRO A 89 5.33 9.10 3.49
N LYS A 90 6.39 9.77 3.93
CA LYS A 90 7.59 9.12 4.50
C LYS A 90 7.20 8.20 5.67
N ASP A 91 7.89 7.07 5.76
CA ASP A 91 7.74 6.02 6.79
C ASP A 91 6.37 5.33 6.90
N TYR A 92 5.34 5.77 6.16
CA TYR A 92 4.03 5.10 6.11
C TYR A 92 4.12 3.58 5.89
N PHE A 93 4.84 3.14 4.85
CA PHE A 93 4.95 1.69 4.56
C PHE A 93 5.77 0.93 5.60
N LYS A 94 6.75 1.57 6.22
CA LYS A 94 7.55 0.97 7.28
C LYS A 94 6.68 0.68 8.50
N ASP A 95 5.87 1.66 8.90
CA ASP A 95 5.00 1.55 10.06
C ASP A 95 3.84 0.58 9.79
N VAL A 96 3.18 0.69 8.63
CA VAL A 96 2.16 -0.28 8.20
C VAL A 96 2.70 -1.70 8.18
N ALA A 97 3.92 -1.92 7.66
CA ALA A 97 4.53 -3.24 7.66
C ALA A 97 4.75 -3.78 9.08
N ALA A 98 5.15 -2.92 10.03
CA ALA A 98 5.29 -3.32 11.43
C ALA A 98 3.94 -3.74 12.02
N HIS A 99 2.88 -2.93 11.86
CA HIS A 99 1.55 -3.24 12.34
C HIS A 99 1.01 -4.55 11.74
N VAL A 100 1.06 -4.70 10.41
CA VAL A 100 0.57 -5.90 9.70
C VAL A 100 1.31 -7.15 10.15
N ARG A 101 2.64 -7.08 10.31
CA ARG A 101 3.45 -8.22 10.76
C ARG A 101 3.20 -8.58 12.21
N ASN A 102 2.94 -7.61 13.08
CA ASN A 102 2.55 -7.87 14.48
C ASN A 102 1.23 -8.65 14.56
N HIS A 103 0.33 -8.44 13.59
CA HIS A 103 -0.93 -9.18 13.45
C HIS A 103 -0.80 -10.48 12.62
N GLY A 104 0.43 -10.89 12.28
CA GLY A 104 0.71 -12.13 11.54
C GLY A 104 0.45 -12.08 10.04
N GLY A 105 0.15 -10.91 9.47
CA GLY A 105 -0.10 -10.72 8.05
C GLY A 105 1.17 -10.50 7.22
N LEU A 106 1.01 -10.60 5.90
CA LEU A 106 2.06 -10.33 4.91
C LEU A 106 1.88 -8.97 4.21
N MET A 107 2.98 -8.31 3.87
CA MET A 107 3.00 -7.11 3.04
C MET A 107 3.14 -7.48 1.56
N VAL A 108 2.12 -7.14 0.77
CA VAL A 108 2.09 -7.34 -0.69
C VAL A 108 2.10 -5.98 -1.38
N ILE A 109 3.15 -5.72 -2.16
CA ILE A 109 3.26 -4.48 -2.93
C ILE A 109 3.04 -4.74 -4.41
N ASP A 110 2.06 -4.02 -4.98
CA ASP A 110 1.76 -4.05 -6.39
C ASP A 110 2.62 -3.07 -7.18
N GLU A 111 3.46 -3.62 -8.04
CA GLU A 111 4.39 -2.91 -8.92
C GLU A 111 4.01 -3.09 -10.40
N VAL A 112 2.78 -3.52 -10.70
CA VAL A 112 2.32 -3.72 -12.09
C VAL A 112 2.52 -2.45 -12.91
N GLN A 113 2.26 -1.27 -12.34
CA GLN A 113 2.38 0.02 -13.04
C GLN A 113 3.72 0.73 -12.82
N THR A 114 4.33 0.54 -11.64
CA THR A 114 5.44 1.36 -11.14
C THR A 114 6.79 0.65 -11.16
N GLY A 115 6.82 -0.65 -11.44
CA GLY A 115 8.06 -1.43 -11.59
C GLY A 115 8.85 -1.10 -12.86
N PHE A 116 9.91 -1.86 -13.10
CA PHE A 116 10.76 -1.80 -14.30
C PHE A 116 11.36 -0.40 -14.58
N GLY A 117 11.76 0.31 -13.54
CA GLY A 117 12.47 1.59 -13.67
C GLY A 117 11.57 2.78 -14.00
N ARG A 118 10.23 2.65 -13.92
CA ARG A 118 9.28 3.74 -14.22
C ARG A 118 9.60 5.05 -13.48
N ILE A 119 10.08 4.94 -12.25
CA ILE A 119 10.42 6.07 -11.37
C ILE A 119 11.83 6.64 -11.62
N GLY A 120 12.61 6.07 -12.55
CA GLY A 120 13.93 6.52 -12.99
C GLY A 120 15.08 6.20 -12.03
N ARG A 121 14.92 6.46 -10.74
CA ARG A 121 15.99 6.37 -9.73
C ARG A 121 16.18 4.99 -9.10
N LYS A 122 15.18 4.10 -9.21
CA LYS A 122 15.23 2.71 -8.72
C LYS A 122 14.50 1.80 -9.71
N TYR A 123 14.76 0.50 -9.63
CA TYR A 123 14.13 -0.48 -10.54
C TYR A 123 12.69 -0.81 -10.11
N TRP A 124 12.45 -0.88 -8.80
CA TRP A 124 11.13 -1.05 -8.19
C TRP A 124 10.76 0.20 -7.40
N ALA A 125 9.49 0.62 -7.42
CA ALA A 125 9.06 1.84 -6.74
C ALA A 125 9.06 1.74 -5.22
N HIS A 126 8.83 0.55 -4.64
CA HIS A 126 8.92 0.35 -3.19
C HIS A 126 10.31 0.66 -2.64
N GLN A 127 11.36 0.60 -3.47
CA GLN A 127 12.73 0.94 -3.10
C GLN A 127 12.93 2.45 -2.84
N LEU A 128 11.91 3.28 -3.06
CA LEU A 128 11.89 4.67 -2.58
C LEU A 128 11.72 4.75 -1.06
N TYR A 129 11.27 3.67 -0.43
CA TYR A 129 10.98 3.58 1.01
C TYR A 129 12.00 2.68 1.74
N ASP A 130 13.21 2.49 1.19
CA ASP A 130 14.22 1.52 1.64
C ASP A 130 14.84 1.80 3.04
N ASN A 131 14.30 2.73 3.81
CA ASN A 131 14.59 3.00 5.22
C ASN A 131 14.06 1.89 6.16
N GLY A 132 14.32 0.62 5.82
CA GLY A 132 13.89 -0.55 6.59
C GLY A 132 12.57 -1.18 6.11
N PHE A 133 11.98 -0.72 5.01
CA PHE A 133 10.84 -1.39 4.37
C PHE A 133 11.29 -2.35 3.28
N VAL A 134 10.86 -3.61 3.41
CA VAL A 134 10.97 -4.65 2.38
C VAL A 134 9.64 -5.40 2.36
N PRO A 135 8.93 -5.50 1.22
CA PRO A 135 7.69 -6.26 1.13
C PRO A 135 7.96 -7.76 1.15
N ASP A 136 6.97 -8.55 1.58
CA ASP A 136 7.06 -10.02 1.57
C ASP A 136 6.74 -10.59 0.17
N ILE A 137 5.90 -9.88 -0.60
CA ILE A 137 5.50 -10.27 -1.95
C ILE A 137 5.47 -9.03 -2.85
N VAL A 138 5.93 -9.16 -4.10
CA VAL A 138 5.80 -8.13 -5.13
C VAL A 138 5.04 -8.69 -6.34
N THR A 139 3.99 -7.99 -6.77
CA THR A 139 3.26 -8.35 -7.99
C THR A 139 3.74 -7.52 -9.17
N MET A 140 3.79 -8.14 -10.35
CA MET A 140 4.16 -7.48 -11.60
C MET A 140 3.37 -8.02 -12.77
N GLY A 141 3.20 -7.18 -13.79
CA GLY A 141 2.24 -7.45 -14.85
C GLY A 141 2.78 -7.19 -16.25
N LYS A 142 1.84 -6.81 -17.12
CA LYS A 142 2.04 -6.63 -18.55
C LYS A 142 3.24 -5.76 -18.95
N PRO A 143 3.64 -4.71 -18.19
CA PRO A 143 4.83 -3.95 -18.55
C PRO A 143 6.11 -4.77 -18.62
N MET A 144 6.23 -5.88 -17.89
CA MET A 144 7.37 -6.81 -18.01
C MET A 144 7.53 -7.35 -19.43
N GLY A 145 6.41 -7.69 -20.08
CA GLY A 145 6.37 -8.24 -21.42
C GLY A 145 6.22 -7.17 -22.51
N ASN A 146 6.45 -5.89 -22.20
CA ASN A 146 6.21 -4.77 -23.10
C ASN A 146 4.80 -4.80 -23.74
N GLY A 147 3.78 -5.16 -22.96
CA GLY A 147 2.38 -5.23 -23.42
C GLY A 147 1.93 -6.60 -23.93
N PHE A 148 2.81 -7.59 -24.06
CA PHE A 148 2.40 -8.98 -24.24
C PHE A 148 1.68 -9.50 -22.98
N HIS A 149 0.77 -10.45 -23.18
CA HIS A 149 -0.07 -11.02 -22.13
C HIS A 149 0.72 -11.95 -21.20
N HIS A 150 1.55 -11.36 -20.34
CA HIS A 150 2.24 -12.02 -19.25
C HIS A 150 1.96 -11.28 -17.94
N SER A 151 1.67 -12.05 -16.88
CA SER A 151 1.61 -11.57 -15.50
C SER A 151 2.36 -12.57 -14.64
N VAL A 152 3.21 -12.07 -13.74
CA VAL A 152 4.06 -12.91 -12.90
C VAL A 152 3.91 -12.42 -11.46
N LEU A 153 3.69 -13.35 -10.54
CA LEU A 153 3.81 -13.10 -9.11
C LEU A 153 5.23 -13.47 -8.70
N ILE A 154 5.98 -12.54 -8.11
CA ILE A 154 7.27 -12.87 -7.51
C ILE A 154 7.10 -12.87 -5.99
N LEU A 155 7.28 -14.04 -5.41
CA LEU A 155 7.45 -14.17 -3.97
C LEU A 155 8.87 -13.73 -3.61
N ILE A 156 9.00 -12.62 -2.88
CA ILE A 156 10.28 -12.15 -2.38
C ILE A 156 10.42 -12.64 -0.94
N THR A 157 10.79 -13.92 -0.75
CA THR A 157 11.21 -14.38 0.57
C THR A 157 12.67 -14.03 0.79
N PHE A 158 12.94 -12.97 1.56
CA PHE A 158 14.18 -12.90 2.32
C PHE A 158 13.97 -13.76 3.57
N TRP A 159 14.78 -14.80 3.74
CA TRP A 159 14.82 -15.55 4.99
C TRP A 159 15.03 -14.57 6.14
N ARG A 160 14.07 -14.52 7.09
CA ARG A 160 14.23 -13.90 8.40
C ARG A 160 15.45 -14.56 9.05
N LEU A 161 16.60 -13.87 9.05
CA LEU A 161 17.76 -14.19 9.91
C LEU A 161 17.54 -13.56 11.28
#